data_AF-A0A1A6XNQ3-F1
#
_entry.id   AF-A0A1A6XNQ3-F1
#
_cell.length_a   1.000
_cell.length_b   1.000
_cell.length_c   1.000
_cell.angle_alpha   90.00
_cell.angle_beta   90.00
_cell.angle_gamma   90.00
#
_symmetry.space_group_name_H-M   'P 1'
#
loop_
_entity.id
_entity.type
_entity.pdbx_description
1 polymer ?
#
loop_
_entity_poly.entity_id
_entity_poly.type
_entity_poly.pdbx_seq_one_letter_code
_entity_poly.pdbx_strand_id
1 'polypeptide(L)'
;MKYAPHPRQIIRYRAPTRINHWIVAICFVLTALSGLALFHPALFPLTQLFGGGPWTRILHPFIGLVMVLGFALLAIRMWRDNLPAADDRAWLRGMRDVLRNEDEKLPPVGRFNAGQKLLFWAIIGCLSALLLTGFVIWRQYFSHFFPIGVIRFSVLAHALFGWVLVCAIVVHIYAALWIKGSVRAMTQGKVTYGWAYKHHRQWFRDILRGRREEG
;
A
#
# COMPACT_ATOMS: atom_id res chain seq x y z
N MET A 1 -14.00 -34.21 23.97
CA MET A 1 -14.01 -32.85 23.39
C MET A 1 -13.36 -32.94 22.00
N LYS A 2 -14.15 -32.92 20.90
CA LYS A 2 -13.60 -33.06 19.54
C LYS A 2 -12.94 -31.73 19.15
N TYR A 3 -11.63 -31.75 18.90
CA TYR A 3 -10.92 -30.62 18.29
C TYR A 3 -11.60 -30.30 16.95
N ALA A 4 -12.12 -29.07 16.79
CA ALA A 4 -12.62 -28.63 15.50
C ALA A 4 -11.43 -28.59 14.52
N PRO A 5 -11.49 -29.29 13.37
CA PRO A 5 -10.32 -29.51 12.50
C PRO A 5 -9.77 -28.23 11.87
N HIS A 6 -10.51 -27.11 11.93
CA HIS A 6 -10.03 -25.80 11.51
C HIS A 6 -10.41 -24.70 12.52
N PRO A 7 -9.47 -23.79 12.87
CA PRO A 7 -9.79 -22.65 13.71
C PRO A 7 -10.84 -21.77 13.03
N ARG A 8 -11.85 -21.30 13.78
CA ARG A 8 -12.90 -20.40 13.25
C ARG A 8 -12.27 -19.19 12.56
N GLN A 9 -12.82 -18.82 11.41
CA GLN A 9 -12.31 -17.74 10.55
C GLN A 9 -13.40 -16.69 10.28
N ILE A 10 -12.98 -15.46 10.04
CA ILE A 10 -13.82 -14.35 9.58
C ILE A 10 -13.28 -13.78 8.28
N ILE A 11 -14.14 -13.22 7.45
CA ILE A 11 -13.73 -12.52 6.22
C ILE A 11 -13.14 -11.14 6.60
N ARG A 12 -11.88 -10.92 6.23
CA ARG A 12 -11.18 -9.64 6.41
C ARG A 12 -11.24 -8.76 5.16
N TYR A 13 -11.14 -9.38 3.98
CA TYR A 13 -11.16 -8.69 2.69
C TYR A 13 -12.02 -9.45 1.67
N ARG A 14 -13.04 -8.79 1.12
CA ARG A 14 -13.86 -9.32 0.02
C ARG A 14 -13.03 -9.49 -1.27
N ALA A 15 -13.47 -10.38 -2.16
CA ALA A 15 -12.74 -10.72 -3.38
C ALA A 15 -12.42 -9.51 -4.29
N PRO A 16 -13.33 -8.56 -4.55
CA PRO A 16 -13.02 -7.39 -5.38
C PRO A 16 -11.90 -6.51 -4.81
N THR A 17 -11.78 -6.43 -3.48
CA THR A 17 -10.71 -5.68 -2.81
C THR A 17 -9.37 -6.38 -3.02
N ARG A 18 -9.33 -7.71 -2.90
CA ARG A 18 -8.10 -8.49 -3.08
C ARG A 18 -7.62 -8.45 -4.52
N ILE A 19 -8.51 -8.64 -5.48
CA ILE A 19 -8.18 -8.58 -6.91
C ILE A 19 -7.59 -7.21 -7.25
N ASN A 20 -8.25 -6.13 -6.82
CA ASN A 20 -7.75 -4.77 -7.07
C ASN A 20 -6.38 -4.53 -6.41
N HIS A 21 -6.18 -5.03 -5.18
CA HIS A 21 -4.88 -4.98 -4.52
C HIS A 21 -3.78 -5.67 -5.33
N TRP A 22 -4.00 -6.88 -5.84
CA TRP A 22 -2.99 -7.60 -6.62
C TRP A 22 -2.71 -6.95 -7.97
N ILE A 23 -3.72 -6.35 -8.62
CA ILE A 23 -3.51 -5.52 -9.82
C ILE A 23 -2.58 -4.36 -9.50
N VAL A 24 -2.88 -3.59 -8.45
CA VAL A 24 -2.05 -2.45 -8.01
C VAL A 24 -0.64 -2.91 -7.64
N ALA A 25 -0.51 -4.03 -6.93
CA ALA A 25 0.79 -4.57 -6.53
C ALA A 25 1.66 -4.96 -7.73
N ILE A 26 1.08 -5.60 -8.76
CA ILE A 26 1.79 -5.94 -10.00
C ILE A 26 2.19 -4.66 -10.73
N CYS A 27 1.28 -3.70 -10.90
CA CYS A 27 1.60 -2.42 -11.54
C CYS A 27 2.69 -1.65 -10.78
N PHE A 28 2.68 -1.70 -9.44
CA PHE A 28 3.73 -1.12 -8.61
C PHE A 28 5.08 -1.78 -8.84
N VAL A 29 5.16 -3.11 -8.87
CA VAL A 29 6.44 -3.80 -9.15
C VAL A 29 6.98 -3.40 -10.52
N LEU A 30 6.13 -3.39 -11.55
CA LEU A 30 6.54 -3.00 -12.90
C LEU A 30 7.00 -1.53 -12.97
N THR A 31 6.27 -0.61 -12.35
CA THR A 31 6.61 0.83 -12.34
C THR A 31 7.83 1.12 -11.49
N ALA A 32 7.99 0.46 -10.34
CA ALA A 32 9.17 0.58 -9.49
C ALA A 32 10.43 0.09 -10.21
N LEU A 33 10.39 -1.09 -10.85
CA LEU A 33 11.55 -1.63 -11.58
C LEU A 33 11.92 -0.77 -12.78
N SER A 34 10.94 -0.34 -13.58
CA SER A 34 11.20 0.56 -14.71
C SER A 34 11.67 1.95 -14.26
N GLY A 35 11.11 2.49 -13.18
CA GLY A 35 11.54 3.76 -12.59
C GLY A 35 12.97 3.69 -12.04
N LEU A 36 13.31 2.63 -11.31
CA LEU A 36 14.66 2.39 -10.80
C LEU A 36 15.68 2.24 -11.93
N ALA A 37 15.30 1.59 -13.03
CA ALA A 37 16.13 1.49 -14.23
C ALA A 37 16.50 2.85 -14.84
N LEU A 38 15.60 3.84 -14.69
CA LEU A 38 15.79 5.21 -15.16
C LEU A 38 16.39 6.14 -14.09
N PHE A 39 16.41 5.70 -12.83
CA PHE A 39 16.88 6.48 -11.69
C PHE A 39 18.39 6.43 -11.50
N HIS A 40 18.99 5.24 -11.62
CA HIS A 40 20.44 5.04 -11.42
C HIS A 40 21.05 4.20 -12.55
N PRO A 41 22.18 4.62 -13.16
CA PRO A 41 22.77 3.92 -14.31
C PRO A 41 23.10 2.44 -14.07
N ALA A 42 23.53 2.07 -12.85
CA ALA A 42 23.80 0.68 -12.50
C ALA A 42 22.57 -0.24 -12.59
N LEU A 43 21.36 0.33 -12.55
CA LEU A 43 20.09 -0.39 -12.64
C LEU A 43 19.53 -0.38 -14.07
N PHE A 44 20.19 0.27 -15.03
CA PHE A 44 19.76 0.30 -16.43
C PHE A 44 19.54 -1.09 -17.07
N PRO A 45 20.26 -2.17 -16.70
CA PRO A 45 19.95 -3.51 -17.20
C PRO A 45 18.51 -3.98 -16.95
N LEU A 46 17.82 -3.43 -15.94
CA LEU A 46 16.40 -3.71 -15.68
C LEU A 46 15.48 -3.30 -16.85
N THR A 47 15.92 -2.40 -17.74
CA THR A 47 15.15 -2.03 -18.94
C THR A 47 14.89 -3.21 -19.88
N GLN A 48 15.70 -4.26 -19.82
CA GLN A 48 15.51 -5.47 -20.63
C GLN A 48 14.21 -6.22 -20.28
N LEU A 49 13.72 -6.09 -19.04
CA LEU A 49 12.44 -6.67 -18.62
C LEU A 49 11.24 -6.08 -19.37
N PHE A 50 11.42 -4.91 -19.99
CA PHE A 50 10.37 -4.17 -20.68
C PHE A 50 10.61 -4.08 -22.19
N GLY A 51 11.57 -4.83 -22.76
CA GLY A 51 11.94 -4.74 -24.18
C GLY A 51 12.96 -3.64 -24.49
N GLY A 52 13.73 -3.19 -23.48
CA GLY A 52 14.82 -2.22 -23.62
C GLY A 52 14.44 -0.79 -23.23
N GLY A 53 15.41 0.12 -23.33
CA GLY A 53 15.26 1.53 -22.93
C GLY A 53 14.07 2.25 -23.58
N PRO A 54 13.84 2.15 -24.91
CA PRO A 54 12.72 2.79 -25.58
C PRO A 54 11.36 2.35 -25.02
N TRP A 55 11.13 1.04 -24.90
CA TRP A 55 9.87 0.51 -24.39
C TRP A 55 9.68 0.78 -22.90
N THR A 56 10.75 0.72 -22.09
CA THR A 56 10.71 1.09 -20.67
C THR A 56 10.15 2.51 -20.50
N ARG A 57 10.69 3.47 -21.26
CA ARG A 57 10.24 4.88 -21.23
C ARG A 57 8.80 5.04 -21.71
N ILE A 58 8.37 4.27 -22.71
CA ILE A 58 6.99 4.32 -23.23
C ILE A 58 6.01 3.75 -22.21
N LEU A 59 6.27 2.55 -21.68
CA LEU A 59 5.34 1.79 -20.85
C LEU A 59 5.20 2.35 -19.43
N HIS A 60 6.28 2.84 -18.83
CA HIS A 60 6.31 3.31 -17.43
C HIS A 60 5.13 4.25 -17.07
N PRO A 61 4.89 5.37 -17.78
CA PRO A 61 3.80 6.28 -17.42
C PRO A 61 2.40 5.68 -17.59
N PHE A 62 2.18 4.78 -18.56
CA PHE A 62 0.89 4.11 -18.72
C PHE A 62 0.60 3.11 -17.61
N ILE A 63 1.59 2.30 -17.22
CA ILE A 63 1.45 1.38 -16.09
C ILE A 63 1.27 2.19 -14.80
N GLY A 64 1.97 3.33 -14.67
CA GLY A 64 1.80 4.29 -13.58
C GLY A 64 0.37 4.82 -13.48
N LEU A 65 -0.26 5.16 -14.60
CA LEU A 65 -1.66 5.59 -14.64
C LEU A 65 -2.62 4.49 -14.19
N VAL A 66 -2.43 3.26 -14.66
CA VAL A 66 -3.24 2.09 -14.22
C VAL A 66 -3.08 1.87 -12.72
N MET A 67 -1.85 1.97 -12.19
CA MET A 67 -1.58 1.87 -10.76
C MET A 67 -2.32 2.95 -9.95
N VAL A 68 -2.24 4.22 -10.38
CA VAL A 68 -2.90 5.35 -9.71
C VAL A 68 -4.42 5.15 -9.69
N LEU A 69 -5.03 4.77 -10.81
CA LEU A 69 -6.47 4.54 -10.90
C LEU A 69 -6.91 3.33 -10.06
N GLY A 70 -6.17 2.23 -10.12
CA GLY A 70 -6.45 1.04 -9.31
C GLY A 70 -6.34 1.32 -7.81
N PHE A 71 -5.31 2.09 -7.40
CA PHE A 71 -5.15 2.48 -6.01
C PHE A 71 -6.22 3.49 -5.57
N ALA A 72 -6.62 4.45 -6.42
CA ALA A 72 -7.72 5.35 -6.11
C ALA A 72 -9.01 4.58 -5.79
N LEU A 73 -9.31 3.51 -6.54
CA LEU A 73 -10.44 2.63 -6.26
C LEU A 73 -10.28 1.87 -4.93
N LEU A 74 -9.07 1.41 -4.57
CA LEU A 74 -8.81 0.86 -3.23
C LEU A 74 -9.01 1.91 -2.14
N ALA A 75 -8.48 3.11 -2.36
CA ALA A 75 -8.52 4.21 -1.41
C ALA A 75 -9.96 4.60 -1.10
N ILE A 76 -10.80 4.75 -2.11
CA ILE A 76 -12.24 5.04 -1.93
C ILE A 76 -12.92 3.95 -1.10
N ARG A 77 -12.68 2.67 -1.42
CA ARG A 77 -13.27 1.53 -0.68
C ARG A 77 -12.83 1.47 0.78
N MET A 78 -11.59 1.86 1.07
CA MET A 78 -10.98 1.71 2.39
C MET A 78 -10.88 3.02 3.17
N TRP A 79 -11.39 4.12 2.61
CA TRP A 79 -11.22 5.48 3.13
C TRP A 79 -11.68 5.63 4.57
N ARG A 80 -12.94 5.22 4.84
CA ARG A 80 -13.57 5.37 6.16
C ARG A 80 -12.83 4.62 7.26
N ASP A 81 -12.28 3.46 6.94
CA ASP A 81 -11.55 2.63 7.91
C ASP A 81 -10.12 3.13 8.18
N ASN A 82 -9.61 4.04 7.34
CA ASN A 82 -8.27 4.63 7.46
C ASN A 82 -8.27 6.08 7.98
N LEU A 83 -9.43 6.61 8.39
CA LEU A 83 -9.49 7.92 9.03
C LEU A 83 -8.72 7.90 10.36
N PRO A 84 -7.93 8.95 10.66
CA PRO A 84 -7.29 9.10 11.95
C PRO A 84 -8.32 9.11 13.08
N ALA A 85 -8.08 8.30 14.11
CA ALA A 85 -8.88 8.20 15.32
C ALA A 85 -8.10 8.74 16.52
N ALA A 86 -8.80 9.11 17.60
CA ALA A 86 -8.17 9.61 18.82
C ALA A 86 -7.12 8.63 19.38
N ASP A 87 -7.41 7.33 19.32
CA ASP A 87 -6.56 6.26 19.84
C ASP A 87 -5.29 6.03 19.00
N ASP A 88 -5.23 6.53 17.76
CA ASP A 88 -4.05 6.32 16.90
C ASP A 88 -2.82 7.02 17.46
N ARG A 89 -2.98 8.17 18.14
CA ARG A 89 -1.85 8.86 18.78
C ARG A 89 -1.27 8.04 19.92
N ALA A 90 -2.13 7.42 20.73
CA ALA A 90 -1.70 6.55 21.82
C ALA A 90 -0.97 5.31 21.27
N TRP A 91 -1.48 4.73 20.18
CA TRP A 91 -0.81 3.62 19.49
C TRP A 91 0.57 4.01 18.97
N LEU A 92 0.72 5.19 18.35
CA LEU A 92 1.99 5.68 17.83
C LEU A 92 3.03 5.93 18.95
N ARG A 93 2.62 6.38 20.13
CA ARG A 93 3.52 6.51 21.29
C ARG A 93 4.02 5.15 21.79
N GLY A 94 3.20 4.10 21.65
CA GLY A 94 3.53 2.71 21.98
C GLY A 94 4.32 1.97 20.91
N MET A 95 4.86 2.64 19.89
CA MET A 95 5.55 1.97 18.77
C MET A 95 6.71 1.07 19.21
N ARG A 96 7.37 1.37 20.34
CA ARG A 96 8.42 0.51 20.90
C ARG A 96 7.88 -0.87 21.32
N ASP A 97 6.65 -0.92 21.83
CA ASP A 97 6.01 -2.16 22.29
C ASP A 97 5.52 -2.98 21.09
N VAL A 98 5.10 -2.33 20.00
CA VAL A 98 4.84 -2.98 18.69
C VAL A 98 6.10 -3.69 18.20
N LEU A 99 7.25 -3.00 18.22
CA LEU A 99 8.55 -3.57 17.80
C LEU A 99 8.99 -4.75 18.66
N ARG A 100 8.53 -4.82 19.91
CA ARG A 100 8.77 -5.93 20.84
C ARG A 100 7.73 -7.04 20.76
N ASN A 101 6.74 -6.93 19.85
CA ASN A 101 5.63 -7.87 19.71
C ASN A 101 4.74 -7.97 20.97
N GLU A 102 4.71 -6.89 21.76
CA GLU A 102 3.93 -6.73 22.99
C GLU A 102 2.62 -5.98 22.72
N ASP A 103 1.94 -6.35 21.63
CA ASP A 103 0.72 -5.69 21.13
C ASP A 103 -0.41 -5.60 22.17
N GLU A 104 -0.37 -6.45 23.21
CA GLU A 104 -1.35 -6.48 24.29
C GLU A 104 -1.33 -5.22 25.18
N LYS A 105 -0.20 -4.50 25.21
CA LYS A 105 -0.03 -3.24 25.96
C LYS A 105 -0.61 -2.03 25.22
N LEU A 106 -1.00 -2.20 23.96
CA LEU A 106 -1.47 -1.13 23.10
C LEU A 106 -2.98 -0.92 23.24
N PRO A 107 -3.49 0.30 22.93
CA PRO A 107 -4.92 0.54 22.87
C PRO A 107 -5.62 -0.40 21.87
N PRO A 108 -6.90 -0.76 22.09
CA PRO A 108 -7.64 -1.64 21.21
C PRO A 108 -7.65 -1.15 19.76
N VAL A 109 -7.05 -1.93 18.86
CA VAL A 109 -6.91 -1.57 17.45
C VAL A 109 -8.20 -1.87 16.68
N GLY A 110 -8.65 -0.88 15.89
CA GLY A 110 -9.76 -0.99 14.93
C GLY A 110 -9.43 -1.87 13.72
N ARG A 111 -10.09 -1.61 12.58
CA ARG A 111 -9.88 -2.44 11.36
C ARG A 111 -8.44 -2.34 10.85
N PHE A 112 -7.85 -1.15 10.94
CA PHE A 112 -6.45 -0.87 10.66
C PHE A 112 -5.80 -0.19 11.87
N ASN A 113 -4.53 -0.51 12.12
CA ASN A 113 -3.73 0.17 13.14
C ASN A 113 -3.17 1.51 12.62
N ALA A 114 -2.63 2.34 13.50
CA ALA A 114 -2.14 3.67 13.12
C ALA A 114 -0.98 3.60 12.10
N GLY A 115 -0.12 2.59 12.15
CA GLY A 115 0.93 2.39 11.15
C GLY A 115 0.39 2.08 9.74
N GLN A 116 -0.64 1.24 9.65
CA GLN A 116 -1.34 0.95 8.39
C GLN A 116 -2.04 2.20 7.84
N LYS A 117 -2.65 3.01 8.70
CA LYS A 117 -3.26 4.29 8.31
C LYS A 117 -2.22 5.29 7.82
N LEU A 118 -1.09 5.43 8.54
CA LEU A 118 0.00 6.30 8.12
C LEU A 118 0.52 5.90 6.73
N LEU A 119 0.73 4.60 6.51
CA LEU A 119 1.13 4.08 5.21
C LEU A 119 0.08 4.38 4.13
N PHE A 120 -1.21 4.19 4.42
CA PHE A 120 -2.30 4.50 3.48
C PHE A 120 -2.24 5.96 3.01
N TRP A 121 -2.11 6.91 3.94
CA TRP A 121 -2.01 8.33 3.63
C TRP A 121 -0.70 8.71 2.94
N ALA A 122 0.41 8.08 3.32
CA ALA A 122 1.69 8.26 2.64
C ALA A 122 1.62 7.82 1.17
N ILE A 123 0.98 6.70 0.88
CA ILE A 123 0.79 6.21 -0.50
C ILE A 123 -0.10 7.18 -1.29
N ILE A 124 -1.19 7.69 -0.70
CA ILE A 124 -2.04 8.72 -1.35
C ILE A 124 -1.18 9.93 -1.73
N GLY A 125 -0.44 10.50 -0.76
CA GLY A 125 0.38 11.69 -1.00
C GLY A 125 1.44 11.45 -2.08
N CYS A 126 2.15 10.32 -2.03
CA CYS A 126 3.16 9.98 -3.02
C CYS A 126 2.56 9.76 -4.41
N LEU A 127 1.46 9.01 -4.54
CA LEU A 127 0.82 8.74 -5.83
C LEU A 127 0.21 10.00 -6.44
N SER A 128 -0.36 10.89 -5.63
CA SER A 128 -0.81 12.20 -6.11
C SER A 128 0.36 13.04 -6.63
N ALA A 129 1.47 13.12 -5.88
CA ALA A 129 2.65 13.85 -6.32
C ALA A 129 3.27 13.25 -7.58
N LEU A 130 3.36 11.92 -7.66
CA LEU A 130 3.85 11.17 -8.83
C LEU A 130 2.97 11.37 -10.05
N LEU A 131 1.63 11.38 -9.89
CA LEU A 131 0.71 11.65 -11.00
C LEU A 131 0.93 13.06 -11.56
N LEU A 132 0.94 14.07 -10.68
CA LEU A 132 1.08 15.47 -11.09
C LEU A 132 2.44 15.73 -11.76
N THR A 133 3.52 15.29 -11.12
CA THR A 133 4.88 15.46 -11.66
C THR A 133 5.10 14.60 -12.91
N GLY A 134 4.56 13.38 -12.93
CA GLY A 134 4.62 12.45 -14.06
C GLY A 134 3.96 13.03 -15.30
N PHE A 135 2.80 13.68 -15.13
CA PHE A 135 2.12 14.41 -16.19
C PHE A 135 2.97 15.54 -16.74
N VAL A 136 3.58 16.36 -15.88
CA VAL A 136 4.48 17.45 -16.31
C VAL A 136 5.68 16.93 -17.11
N ILE A 137 6.30 15.83 -16.69
CA ILE A 137 7.52 15.31 -17.36
C ILE A 137 7.21 14.33 -18.50
N TRP A 138 5.93 14.13 -18.84
CA TRP A 138 5.54 13.25 -19.93
C TRP A 138 5.83 13.90 -21.29
N ARG A 139 7.04 13.64 -21.78
CA ARG A 139 7.61 14.32 -22.96
C ARG A 139 6.73 14.30 -24.21
N GLN A 140 6.15 13.15 -24.55
CA GLN A 140 5.43 12.96 -25.81
C GLN A 140 4.11 13.75 -25.87
N TYR A 141 3.45 13.98 -24.74
CA TYR A 141 2.07 14.47 -24.73
C TYR A 141 1.89 15.79 -24.00
N PHE A 142 2.63 16.04 -22.91
CA PHE A 142 2.28 17.11 -21.98
C PHE A 142 3.44 18.05 -21.64
N SER A 143 4.68 17.57 -21.69
CA SER A 143 5.83 18.35 -21.19
C SER A 143 6.04 19.68 -21.90
N HIS A 144 5.65 19.80 -23.17
CA HIS A 144 5.81 21.03 -23.94
C HIS A 144 4.88 22.17 -23.49
N PHE A 145 3.86 21.89 -22.67
CA PHE A 145 2.99 22.92 -22.09
C PHE A 145 3.60 23.62 -20.87
N PHE A 146 4.72 23.12 -20.36
CA PHE A 146 5.31 23.58 -19.10
C PHE A 146 6.65 24.29 -19.32
N PRO A 147 6.95 25.38 -18.59
CA PRO A 147 8.26 26.01 -18.61
C PRO A 147 9.36 25.06 -18.12
N ILE A 148 10.59 25.24 -18.63
CA ILE A 148 11.73 24.38 -18.29
C ILE A 148 12.02 24.29 -16.79
N GLY A 149 11.80 25.37 -16.04
CA GLY A 149 11.95 25.38 -14.57
C GLY A 149 11.00 24.41 -13.88
N VAL A 150 9.74 24.37 -14.33
CA VAL A 150 8.72 23.46 -13.79
C VAL A 150 9.06 22.02 -14.14
N ILE A 151 9.46 21.74 -15.38
CA ILE A 151 9.89 20.40 -15.81
C ILE A 151 11.04 19.89 -14.93
N ARG A 152 12.08 20.71 -14.73
CA ARG A 152 13.25 20.32 -13.91
C ARG A 152 12.87 20.01 -12.47
N PHE A 153 12.04 20.87 -11.87
CA PHE A 153 11.51 20.62 -10.52
C PHE A 153 10.68 19.33 -10.48
N SER A 154 9.82 19.11 -11.47
CA SER A 154 9.00 17.90 -11.53
C SER A 154 9.82 16.64 -11.69
N VAL A 155 10.93 16.64 -12.44
CA VAL A 155 11.84 15.48 -12.50
C VAL A 155 12.41 15.16 -11.12
N LEU A 156 12.91 16.17 -10.39
CA LEU A 156 13.46 15.99 -9.04
C LEU A 156 12.40 15.47 -8.07
N ALA A 157 11.22 16.10 -8.07
CA ALA A 157 10.13 15.71 -7.20
C ALA A 157 9.62 14.30 -7.52
N HIS A 158 9.46 13.95 -8.80
CA HIS A 158 9.02 12.62 -9.22
C HIS A 158 10.01 11.54 -8.73
N ALA A 159 11.31 11.79 -8.88
CA ALA A 159 12.35 10.89 -8.39
C ALA A 159 12.31 10.71 -6.87
N LEU A 160 12.14 11.81 -6.11
CA LEU A 160 12.02 11.79 -4.65
C LEU A 160 10.79 11.00 -4.18
N PHE A 161 9.60 11.33 -4.68
CA PHE A 161 8.37 10.66 -4.28
C PHE A 161 8.33 9.21 -4.73
N GLY A 162 8.95 8.89 -5.88
CA GLY A 162 9.13 7.51 -6.33
C GLY A 162 9.98 6.70 -5.37
N TRP A 163 11.11 7.25 -4.93
CA TRP A 163 11.97 6.63 -3.93
C TRP A 163 11.26 6.44 -2.58
N VAL A 164 10.57 7.48 -2.08
CA VAL A 164 9.79 7.40 -0.83
C VAL A 164 8.70 6.33 -0.92
N LEU A 165 7.98 6.25 -2.04
CA LEU A 165 6.96 5.23 -2.26
C LEU A 165 7.57 3.83 -2.27
N VAL A 166 8.73 3.63 -2.92
CA VAL A 166 9.44 2.35 -2.90
C VAL A 166 9.79 1.93 -1.48
N CYS A 167 10.38 2.83 -0.68
CA CYS A 167 10.67 2.55 0.72
C CYS A 167 9.40 2.21 1.53
N ALA A 168 8.32 2.96 1.33
CA ALA A 168 7.05 2.73 2.00
C ALA A 168 6.47 1.34 1.68
N ILE A 169 6.55 0.89 0.42
CA ILE A 169 6.07 -0.44 0.02
C ILE A 169 7.00 -1.56 0.51
N VAL A 170 8.31 -1.33 0.60
CA VAL A 170 9.22 -2.29 1.26
C VAL A 170 8.81 -2.52 2.72
N VAL A 171 8.55 -1.45 3.46
CA VAL A 171 8.04 -1.53 4.84
C VAL A 171 6.68 -2.25 4.90
N HIS A 172 5.78 -1.95 3.96
CA HIS A 172 4.48 -2.62 3.85
C HIS A 172 4.60 -4.14 3.69
N ILE A 173 5.44 -4.58 2.75
CA ILE A 173 5.68 -6.00 2.47
C ILE A 173 6.32 -6.67 3.69
N TYR A 174 7.33 -6.04 4.30
CA TYR A 174 7.96 -6.53 5.51
C TYR A 174 6.95 -6.73 6.65
N ALA A 175 6.11 -5.73 6.92
CA ALA A 175 5.08 -5.81 7.95
C ALA A 175 4.07 -6.95 7.67
N ALA A 176 3.69 -7.16 6.40
CA ALA A 176 2.80 -8.25 6.01
C ALA A 176 3.44 -9.65 6.24
N LEU A 177 4.75 -9.79 6.07
CA LEU A 177 5.50 -11.02 6.32
C LEU A 177 5.78 -11.27 7.81
N TRP A 178 5.97 -10.19 8.57
CA TRP A 178 6.20 -10.23 10.01
C TRP A 178 4.95 -10.63 10.78
N ILE A 179 3.80 -10.01 10.48
CA ILE A 179 2.51 -10.33 11.09
C ILE A 179 1.93 -11.58 10.41
N LYS A 180 2.26 -12.76 10.94
CA LYS A 180 1.85 -14.06 10.40
C LYS A 180 0.33 -14.14 10.19
N GLY A 181 -0.08 -14.63 9.02
CA GLY A 181 -1.48 -14.68 8.60
C GLY A 181 -1.95 -13.50 7.76
N SER A 182 -1.23 -12.36 7.75
CA SER A 182 -1.61 -11.18 6.97
C SER A 182 -1.54 -11.39 5.45
N VAL A 183 -0.48 -12.07 4.97
CA VAL A 183 -0.39 -12.45 3.54
C VAL A 183 -1.56 -13.35 3.14
N ARG A 184 -1.89 -14.33 3.98
CA ARG A 184 -3.04 -15.23 3.75
C ARG A 184 -4.36 -14.46 3.74
N ALA A 185 -4.49 -13.43 4.56
CA ALA A 185 -5.65 -12.54 4.52
C ALA A 185 -5.81 -11.88 3.16
N MET A 186 -4.71 -11.44 2.51
CA MET A 186 -4.78 -10.76 1.22
C MET A 186 -4.90 -11.71 0.02
N THR A 187 -4.44 -12.96 0.14
CA THR A 187 -4.62 -13.97 -0.92
C THR A 187 -5.97 -14.68 -0.83
N GLN A 188 -6.37 -15.12 0.36
CA GLN A 188 -7.57 -15.95 0.59
C GLN A 188 -8.76 -15.16 1.16
N GLY A 189 -8.54 -13.98 1.74
CA GLY A 189 -9.59 -13.11 2.27
C GLY A 189 -10.01 -13.36 3.71
N LYS A 190 -9.52 -14.43 4.35
CA LYS A 190 -9.95 -14.85 5.69
C LYS A 190 -8.81 -14.81 6.71
N VAL A 191 -9.15 -14.49 7.95
CA VAL A 191 -8.25 -14.53 9.12
C VAL A 191 -8.84 -15.38 10.23
N THR A 192 -8.00 -15.96 11.09
CA THR A 192 -8.48 -16.71 12.25
C THR A 192 -8.99 -15.75 13.33
N TYR A 193 -9.89 -16.24 14.19
CA TYR A 193 -10.38 -15.47 15.34
C TYR A 193 -9.24 -15.03 16.26
N GLY A 194 -8.26 -15.90 16.51
CA GLY A 194 -7.09 -15.57 17.33
C GLY A 194 -6.25 -14.43 16.73
N TRP A 195 -6.07 -14.40 15.41
CA TRP A 195 -5.40 -13.31 14.73
C TRP A 195 -6.16 -11.99 14.88
N ALA A 196 -7.48 -12.03 14.69
CA ALA A 196 -8.34 -10.85 14.81
C ALA A 196 -8.34 -10.32 16.25
N TYR A 197 -8.40 -11.20 17.24
CA TYR A 197 -8.32 -10.84 18.65
C TYR A 197 -6.98 -10.21 19.01
N LYS A 198 -5.85 -10.78 18.56
CA LYS A 198 -4.51 -10.30 18.88
C LYS A 198 -4.21 -8.95 18.24
N HIS A 199 -4.42 -8.81 16.94
CA HIS A 199 -3.91 -7.65 16.19
C HIS A 199 -4.98 -6.56 15.93
N HIS A 200 -6.27 -6.90 16.04
CA HIS A 200 -7.38 -6.01 15.67
C HIS A 200 -8.55 -6.15 16.66
N ARG A 201 -8.24 -6.06 17.95
CA ARG A 201 -9.14 -6.42 19.05
C ARG A 201 -10.46 -5.65 19.04
N GLN A 202 -10.46 -4.37 18.68
CA GLN A 202 -11.69 -3.56 18.61
C GLN A 202 -12.55 -3.99 17.42
N TRP A 203 -11.95 -4.16 16.25
CA TRP A 203 -12.64 -4.64 15.05
C TRP A 203 -13.29 -6.02 15.26
N PHE A 204 -12.56 -6.94 15.91
CA PHE A 204 -13.10 -8.26 16.23
C PHE A 204 -14.33 -8.20 17.15
N ARG A 205 -14.29 -7.35 18.19
CA ARG A 205 -15.46 -7.13 19.07
C ARG A 205 -16.66 -6.56 18.33
N ASP A 206 -16.43 -5.66 17.37
CA ASP A 206 -17.52 -5.03 16.61
C ASP A 206 -18.21 -6.02 15.66
N ILE A 207 -17.48 -6.96 15.07
CA ILE A 207 -18.07 -8.06 14.29
C ILE A 207 -18.90 -8.98 15.20
N LEU A 208 -18.34 -9.43 16.33
CA LEU A 208 -19.05 -10.34 17.24
C LEU A 208 -20.33 -9.73 17.82
N ARG A 209 -20.37 -8.39 17.97
CA ARG A 209 -21.55 -7.64 18.44
C ARG A 209 -22.53 -7.27 17.32
N GLY A 210 -22.28 -7.69 16.08
CA GLY A 210 -23.11 -7.35 14.93
C GLY A 210 -23.12 -5.86 14.55
N ARG A 211 -22.19 -5.06 15.10
CA ARG A 211 -22.08 -3.61 14.81
C ARG A 211 -21.38 -3.32 13.48
N ARG A 212 -20.79 -4.35 12.86
CA ARG A 212 -20.09 -4.29 11.59
C ARG A 212 -20.16 -5.64 10.88
N GLU A 213 -20.37 -5.60 9.57
CA GLU A 213 -20.31 -6.79 8.71
C GLU A 213 -18.87 -7.28 8.49
N GLU A 214 -18.74 -8.54 8.10
CA GLU A 214 -17.47 -9.06 7.62
C GLU A 214 -17.10 -8.49 6.23
N GLY A 215 -15.79 -8.35 6.01
CA GLY A 215 -15.20 -8.11 4.69
C GLY A 215 -15.17 -6.67 4.20
#